data_AF-A0A0E9N0L9-F1
#
_entry.id   AF-A0A0E9N0L9-F1
#
_cell.length_a   1.000
_cell.length_b   1.000
_cell.length_c   1.000
_cell.angle_alpha   90.00
_cell.angle_beta   90.00
_cell.angle_gamma   90.00
#
_symmetry.space_group_name_H-M   'P 1'
#
loop_
_entity.id
_entity.type
_entity.pdbx_description
1 polymer ?
#
loop_
_entity_poly.entity_id
_entity_poly.type
_entity_poly.pdbx_seq_one_letter_code
_entity_poly.pdbx_strand_id
1 'polypeptide(L)'
;MNAAIAIALLTKLKLIFETDADGVKQDQKFLSFQNGQFMVSKEAFYFVDPEKYGIDPTEATVRKHAFAAMFNFIAEPNDLITVKPDLLQDVYSRVLKLAIPANSHRTAAEEASYQDALAFLNKEEAVDGIQVTPLARYEQYEQLYKAAVSDYKTRQLQATLAEGVGAEPVKTQWLADEPALKSMIAKAMLAWESKGNKAAVEKWLGLFNQLTGAAPVTTLNDLKTDYELFAKMHGADELAGEFTYLPTLFNPINFFEDQVPWQMLTLDKMEVASLYEKAPANLKEVFQVSDGEPEIQHIGFEYAVVTIVREWFPLKEFFQQRFWKLPDGETVISDGNGNGLVPAYPDKMIFVRNVAIQYAKPVQPSAATGNLTAQLFVKLNPQVSFQAKTKSDQLLGRRMKMATLRAGAAAPAESAAPVMPVADSAGRVLSMHLAGDKPAVARKFSASLFKAGGFRKFTDVVVKPPPPPTPPPVPGNTELKYPAMELLAFICKKMPLCPDPDTALDWT
;
A
#
# COMPACT_ATOMS: atom_id res chain seq x y z
N MET A 1 -17.61 -25.59 -6.58
CA MET A 1 -16.78 -25.69 -7.80
C MET A 1 -15.99 -26.99 -7.77
N ASN A 2 -15.57 -27.52 -8.91
CA ASN A 2 -14.75 -28.74 -8.94
C ASN A 2 -13.36 -28.46 -8.33
N ALA A 3 -12.87 -29.34 -7.45
CA ALA A 3 -11.58 -29.17 -6.79
C ALA A 3 -10.41 -29.00 -7.78
N ALA A 4 -10.43 -29.72 -8.90
CA ALA A 4 -9.41 -29.63 -9.95
C ALA A 4 -9.36 -28.24 -10.60
N ILE A 5 -10.52 -27.58 -10.72
CA ILE A 5 -10.64 -26.25 -11.29
C ILE A 5 -10.12 -25.19 -10.32
N ALA A 6 -10.46 -25.32 -9.04
CA ALA A 6 -9.88 -24.46 -8.02
C ALA A 6 -8.35 -24.58 -8.08
N ILE A 7 -7.81 -25.79 -8.00
CA ILE A 7 -6.37 -26.05 -8.08
C ILE A 7 -5.75 -25.47 -9.36
N ALA A 8 -6.37 -25.67 -10.52
CA ALA A 8 -5.90 -25.13 -11.79
C ALA A 8 -5.88 -23.60 -11.80
N LEU A 9 -6.95 -22.96 -11.33
CA LEU A 9 -7.04 -21.51 -11.20
C LEU A 9 -5.96 -20.95 -10.28
N LEU A 10 -5.81 -21.53 -9.08
CA LEU A 10 -4.79 -21.12 -8.12
C LEU A 10 -3.38 -21.28 -8.71
N THR A 11 -3.15 -22.38 -9.44
CA THR A 11 -1.88 -22.63 -10.15
C THR A 11 -1.62 -21.59 -11.23
N LYS A 12 -2.62 -21.24 -12.04
CA LYS A 12 -2.51 -20.19 -13.06
C LYS A 12 -2.15 -18.84 -12.43
N LEU A 13 -2.83 -18.47 -11.35
CA LEU A 13 -2.57 -17.23 -10.64
C LEU A 13 -1.16 -17.21 -10.02
N LYS A 14 -0.69 -18.33 -9.45
CA LYS A 14 0.70 -18.43 -8.99
C LYS A 14 1.69 -18.26 -10.12
N LEU A 15 1.47 -18.88 -11.28
CA LEU A 15 2.32 -18.68 -12.45
C LEU A 15 2.32 -17.23 -12.92
N ILE A 16 1.19 -16.52 -12.86
CA ILE A 16 1.12 -15.10 -13.26
C ILE A 16 1.84 -14.20 -12.24
N PHE A 17 1.65 -14.44 -10.94
CA PHE A 17 2.03 -13.49 -9.90
C PHE A 17 3.29 -13.83 -9.12
N GLU A 18 3.79 -15.07 -9.19
CA GLU A 18 5.03 -15.50 -8.52
C GLU A 18 6.23 -15.54 -9.46
N THR A 19 6.05 -15.47 -10.78
CA THR A 19 7.17 -15.39 -11.73
C THR A 19 7.43 -13.96 -12.21
N ASP A 20 8.56 -13.76 -12.86
CA ASP A 20 8.86 -12.58 -13.67
C ASP A 20 8.45 -12.76 -15.14
N ALA A 21 8.84 -11.81 -15.99
CA ALA A 21 8.54 -11.80 -17.42
C ALA A 21 9.20 -12.97 -18.18
N ASP A 22 10.29 -13.51 -17.64
CA ASP A 22 11.04 -14.64 -18.20
C ASP A 22 10.52 -15.99 -17.66
N GLY A 23 9.49 -15.97 -16.80
CA GLY A 23 8.93 -17.16 -16.16
C GLY A 23 9.77 -17.68 -15.00
N VAL A 24 10.75 -16.91 -14.53
CA VAL A 24 11.58 -17.28 -13.37
C VAL A 24 10.83 -16.94 -12.08
N LYS A 25 10.79 -17.90 -11.16
CA LYS A 25 10.14 -17.72 -9.85
C LYS A 25 10.87 -16.65 -9.02
N GLN A 26 10.12 -15.72 -8.43
CA GLN A 26 10.66 -14.70 -7.54
C GLN A 26 10.52 -15.13 -6.07
N ASP A 27 11.62 -15.47 -5.41
CA ASP A 27 11.58 -16.05 -4.06
C ASP A 27 11.11 -15.10 -2.95
N GLN A 28 11.15 -13.78 -3.22
CA GLN A 28 10.79 -12.72 -2.27
C GLN A 28 9.29 -12.42 -2.20
N LYS A 29 8.50 -12.96 -3.13
CA LYS A 29 7.04 -12.80 -3.14
C LYS A 29 6.36 -14.17 -3.25
N PHE A 30 5.15 -14.26 -2.73
CA PHE A 30 4.31 -15.44 -2.91
C PHE A 30 2.84 -15.03 -2.90
N LEU A 31 2.01 -15.85 -3.53
CA LEU A 31 0.58 -15.64 -3.57
C LEU A 31 -0.07 -16.45 -2.44
N SER A 32 -0.90 -15.78 -1.65
CA SER A 32 -1.63 -16.39 -0.53
C SER A 32 -3.12 -16.14 -0.70
N PHE A 33 -3.88 -17.21 -0.89
CA PHE A 33 -5.31 -17.12 -1.17
C PHE A 33 -6.11 -16.92 0.11
N GLN A 34 -7.17 -16.13 0.01
CA GLN A 34 -8.02 -15.94 1.16
C GLN A 34 -8.79 -17.23 1.50
N ASN A 35 -9.01 -17.47 2.78
CA ASN A 35 -9.65 -18.67 3.32
C ASN A 35 -11.12 -18.43 3.71
N GLY A 36 -11.72 -17.36 3.15
CA GLY A 36 -13.08 -16.90 3.46
C GLY A 36 -13.19 -15.96 4.65
N GLN A 37 -12.07 -15.52 5.24
CA GLN A 37 -12.08 -14.59 6.38
C GLN A 37 -12.14 -13.11 5.98
N PHE A 38 -11.83 -12.82 4.72
CA PHE A 38 -11.77 -11.47 4.20
C PHE A 38 -12.98 -11.21 3.31
N MET A 39 -14.09 -10.92 3.97
CA MET A 39 -15.32 -10.51 3.28
C MET A 39 -15.23 -9.02 2.97
N VAL A 40 -14.68 -8.68 1.80
CA VAL A 40 -14.44 -7.31 1.36
C VAL A 40 -15.28 -7.01 0.13
N SER A 41 -16.27 -6.15 0.29
CA SER A 41 -17.11 -5.64 -0.80
C SER A 41 -16.65 -4.24 -1.23
N LYS A 42 -17.21 -3.72 -2.33
CA LYS A 42 -16.84 -2.39 -2.86
C LYS A 42 -17.12 -1.26 -1.87
N GLU A 43 -18.13 -1.42 -1.03
CA GLU A 43 -18.51 -0.44 -0.02
C GLU A 43 -17.38 -0.23 1.00
N ALA A 44 -16.54 -1.24 1.25
CA ALA A 44 -15.40 -1.13 2.16
C ALA A 44 -14.42 -0.01 1.77
N PHE A 45 -14.46 0.48 0.53
CA PHE A 45 -13.54 1.48 -0.02
C PHE A 45 -14.14 2.88 -0.16
N TYR A 46 -15.43 3.05 0.15
CA TYR A 46 -16.11 4.34 -0.03
C TYR A 46 -15.57 5.46 0.88
N PHE A 47 -14.76 5.11 1.90
CA PHE A 47 -14.08 6.10 2.75
C PHE A 47 -13.05 6.97 2.01
N VAL A 48 -12.67 6.59 0.79
CA VAL A 48 -11.77 7.37 -0.08
C VAL A 48 -12.39 8.70 -0.48
N ASP A 49 -13.69 8.72 -0.74
CA ASP A 49 -14.43 9.91 -1.18
C ASP A 49 -15.81 9.93 -0.50
N PRO A 50 -15.85 10.31 0.80
CA PRO A 50 -17.07 10.21 1.60
C PRO A 50 -18.23 11.03 1.02
N GLU A 51 -17.93 12.20 0.43
CA GLU A 51 -18.93 13.08 -0.19
C GLU A 51 -19.60 12.41 -1.40
N LYS A 52 -18.81 11.82 -2.31
CA LYS A 52 -19.32 11.11 -3.49
C LYS A 52 -20.22 9.93 -3.12
N TYR A 53 -19.87 9.21 -2.06
CA TYR A 53 -20.58 7.99 -1.65
C TYR A 53 -21.61 8.22 -0.53
N GLY A 54 -21.82 9.47 -0.11
CA GLY A 54 -22.80 9.83 0.92
C GLY A 54 -22.50 9.23 2.29
N ILE A 55 -21.22 9.09 2.64
CA ILE A 55 -20.76 8.56 3.92
C ILE A 55 -20.38 9.72 4.83
N ASP A 56 -20.85 9.67 6.07
CA ASP A 56 -20.47 10.64 7.10
C ASP A 56 -18.95 10.58 7.38
N PRO A 57 -18.26 11.73 7.60
CA PRO A 57 -16.82 11.74 7.90
C PRO A 57 -16.40 10.80 9.04
N THR A 58 -17.23 10.66 10.07
CA THR A 58 -17.02 9.75 11.21
C THR A 58 -17.03 8.30 10.74
N GLU A 59 -18.02 7.93 9.93
CA GLU A 59 -18.12 6.59 9.35
C GLU A 59 -16.94 6.30 8.42
N ALA A 60 -16.50 7.29 7.64
CA ALA A 60 -15.31 7.18 6.80
C ALA A 60 -14.05 6.88 7.64
N THR A 61 -13.86 7.55 8.78
CA THR A 61 -12.77 7.26 9.73
C THR A 61 -12.86 5.85 10.29
N VAL A 62 -14.05 5.39 10.71
CA VAL A 62 -14.23 4.01 11.21
C VAL A 62 -13.87 2.99 10.13
N ARG A 63 -14.25 3.24 8.87
CA ARG A 63 -13.91 2.39 7.73
C ARG A 63 -12.40 2.41 7.42
N LYS A 64 -11.72 3.56 7.52
CA LYS A 64 -10.25 3.66 7.41
C LYS A 64 -9.55 2.83 8.49
N HIS A 65 -10.00 2.95 9.73
CA HIS A 65 -9.48 2.15 10.85
C HIS A 65 -9.69 0.64 10.61
N ALA A 66 -10.89 0.24 10.21
CA ALA A 66 -11.21 -1.16 9.90
C ALA A 66 -10.35 -1.69 8.74
N PHE A 67 -10.16 -0.89 7.69
CA PHE A 67 -9.28 -1.21 6.57
C PHE A 67 -7.83 -1.43 7.04
N ALA A 68 -7.25 -0.51 7.81
CA ALA A 68 -5.90 -0.66 8.35
C ALA A 68 -5.76 -1.91 9.25
N ALA A 69 -6.72 -2.16 10.14
CA ALA A 69 -6.73 -3.36 10.99
C ALA A 69 -6.84 -4.66 10.19
N MET A 70 -7.53 -4.63 9.06
CA MET A 70 -7.71 -5.78 8.18
C MET A 70 -6.47 -6.07 7.33
N PHE A 71 -5.73 -5.05 6.88
CA PHE A 71 -4.65 -5.21 5.90
C PHE A 71 -3.23 -5.02 6.47
N ASN A 72 -3.07 -4.68 7.75
CA ASN A 72 -1.76 -4.65 8.42
C ASN A 72 -1.42 -5.92 9.19
N PHE A 73 -2.01 -7.04 8.79
CA PHE A 73 -1.69 -8.32 9.40
C PHE A 73 -0.32 -8.84 8.96
N ILE A 74 0.25 -9.71 9.79
CA ILE A 74 1.46 -10.45 9.48
C ILE A 74 1.06 -11.83 8.93
N ALA A 75 1.61 -12.19 7.78
CA ALA A 75 1.30 -13.42 7.06
C ALA A 75 2.39 -14.48 7.28
N GLU A 76 2.01 -15.75 7.38
CA GLU A 76 2.94 -16.86 7.20
C GLU A 76 3.12 -17.20 5.70
N PRO A 77 4.31 -17.65 5.26
CA PRO A 77 4.56 -18.06 3.87
C PRO A 77 3.83 -19.34 3.43
N ASN A 78 2.52 -19.23 3.21
CA ASN A 78 1.64 -20.35 2.86
C ASN A 78 0.70 -20.03 1.69
N ASP A 79 0.26 -21.07 0.99
CA ASP A 79 -0.68 -20.98 -0.14
C ASP A 79 -2.04 -20.42 0.28
N LEU A 80 -2.48 -20.74 1.50
CA LEU A 80 -3.66 -20.13 2.12
C LEU A 80 -3.22 -19.14 3.19
N ILE A 81 -3.97 -18.05 3.30
CA ILE A 81 -3.66 -17.01 4.24
C ILE A 81 -3.72 -17.53 5.68
N THR A 82 -2.60 -17.36 6.39
CA THR A 82 -2.47 -17.67 7.80
C THR A 82 -1.93 -16.43 8.49
N VAL A 83 -2.74 -15.88 9.41
CA VAL A 83 -2.50 -14.60 10.05
C VAL A 83 -1.89 -14.82 11.44
N LYS A 84 -0.80 -14.12 11.74
CA LYS A 84 -0.21 -14.07 13.09
C LYS A 84 -1.01 -13.13 14.01
N PRO A 85 -0.95 -13.32 15.35
CA PRO A 85 -1.73 -12.54 16.31
C PRO A 85 -1.34 -11.07 16.40
N ASP A 86 -0.10 -10.72 16.07
CA ASP A 86 0.38 -9.34 16.07
C ASP A 86 0.06 -8.62 14.76
N LEU A 87 -0.01 -7.29 14.80
CA LEU A 87 -0.08 -6.45 13.60
C LEU A 87 1.30 -5.89 13.26
N LEU A 88 1.48 -5.51 12.00
CA LEU A 88 2.72 -4.89 11.53
C LEU A 88 3.07 -3.64 12.33
N GLN A 89 2.08 -2.79 12.64
CA GLN A 89 2.32 -1.59 13.43
C GLN A 89 2.76 -1.90 14.87
N ASP A 90 2.27 -2.98 15.46
CA ASP A 90 2.61 -3.36 16.84
C ASP A 90 4.07 -3.81 16.89
N VAL A 91 4.48 -4.65 15.94
CA VAL A 91 5.86 -5.08 15.81
C VAL A 91 6.75 -3.90 15.47
N TYR A 92 6.36 -3.03 14.54
CA TYR A 92 7.15 -1.85 14.19
C TYR A 92 7.36 -0.91 15.38
N SER A 93 6.31 -0.62 16.15
CA SER A 93 6.42 0.19 17.37
C SER A 93 7.36 -0.43 18.40
N ARG A 94 7.26 -1.74 18.60
CA ARG A 94 8.15 -2.48 19.51
C ARG A 94 9.60 -2.39 19.03
N VAL A 95 9.84 -2.59 17.73
CA VAL A 95 11.18 -2.54 17.15
C VAL A 95 11.79 -1.16 17.33
N LEU A 96 11.06 -0.08 17.01
CA LEU A 96 11.57 1.28 17.21
C LEU A 96 11.99 1.53 18.67
N LYS A 97 11.23 1.01 19.65
CA LYS A 97 11.56 1.16 21.07
C LYS A 97 12.81 0.37 21.48
N LEU A 98 13.02 -0.80 20.90
CA LEU A 98 14.11 -1.72 21.28
C LEU A 98 15.36 -1.56 20.43
N ALA A 99 15.28 -0.98 19.23
CA ALA A 99 16.38 -0.89 18.30
C ALA A 99 17.56 -0.15 18.92
N ILE A 100 18.73 -0.78 18.84
CA ILE A 100 20.01 -0.24 19.25
C ILE A 100 20.72 0.19 17.96
N PRO A 101 20.95 1.48 17.72
CA PRO A 101 21.71 1.95 16.57
C PRO A 101 23.22 1.76 16.82
N ALA A 102 23.97 1.56 15.74
CA ALA A 102 25.42 1.73 15.73
C ALA A 102 25.78 3.20 15.94
N ASN A 103 26.98 3.48 16.44
CA ASN A 103 27.47 4.86 16.57
C ASN A 103 27.76 5.51 15.20
N SER A 104 28.04 4.69 14.20
CA SER A 104 28.36 5.09 12.83
C SER A 104 27.75 4.12 11.82
N HIS A 105 27.30 4.62 10.67
CA HIS A 105 26.89 3.81 9.51
C HIS A 105 28.09 3.39 8.64
N ARG A 106 29.30 3.82 9.01
CA ARG A 106 30.56 3.53 8.34
C ARG A 106 31.41 2.59 9.17
N THR A 107 31.91 1.55 8.53
CA THR A 107 32.99 0.70 9.04
C THR A 107 34.30 1.51 9.12
N ALA A 108 35.32 1.01 9.82
CA ALA A 108 36.62 1.68 9.91
C ALA A 108 37.27 1.94 8.53
N ALA A 109 37.10 1.02 7.58
CA ALA A 109 37.62 1.17 6.22
C ALA A 109 36.83 2.24 5.41
N GLU A 110 35.51 2.29 5.58
CA GLU A 110 34.68 3.33 4.99
C GLU A 110 34.95 4.70 5.62
N GLU A 111 35.19 4.77 6.93
CA GLU A 111 35.60 6.01 7.59
C GLU A 111 36.93 6.51 7.03
N ALA A 112 37.95 5.65 6.88
CA ALA A 112 39.20 6.02 6.24
C ALA A 112 38.97 6.53 4.80
N SER A 113 38.13 5.85 4.03
CA SER A 113 37.77 6.25 2.66
C SER A 113 37.04 7.59 2.60
N TYR A 114 36.19 7.87 3.58
CA TYR A 114 35.50 9.16 3.74
C TYR A 114 36.48 10.28 4.11
N GLN A 115 37.41 10.02 5.03
CA GLN A 115 38.44 10.99 5.41
C GLN A 115 39.39 11.27 4.22
N ASP A 116 39.73 10.26 3.42
CA ASP A 116 40.50 10.44 2.18
C ASP A 116 39.73 11.30 1.16
N ALA A 117 38.41 11.09 1.03
CA ALA A 117 37.55 11.91 0.17
C ALA A 117 37.51 13.36 0.63
N LEU A 118 37.30 13.59 1.93
CA LEU A 118 37.32 14.93 2.53
C LEU A 118 38.68 15.60 2.34
N ALA A 119 39.76 14.89 2.61
CA ALA A 119 41.11 15.39 2.44
C ALA A 119 41.38 15.78 0.98
N PHE A 120 41.00 14.94 0.02
CA PHE A 120 41.16 15.25 -1.40
C PHE A 120 40.34 16.49 -1.81
N LEU A 121 39.05 16.53 -1.47
CA LEU A 121 38.15 17.59 -1.89
C LEU A 121 38.51 18.96 -1.30
N ASN A 122 39.08 18.99 -0.09
CA ASN A 122 39.42 20.22 0.64
C ASN A 122 40.91 20.55 0.67
N LYS A 123 41.78 19.74 0.06
CA LYS A 123 43.21 20.03 0.00
C LYS A 123 43.45 21.30 -0.80
N GLU A 124 44.03 22.32 -0.19
CA GLU A 124 44.42 23.53 -0.89
C GLU A 124 45.60 23.25 -1.84
N GLU A 125 45.46 23.68 -3.09
CA GLU A 125 46.49 23.61 -4.12
C GLU A 125 46.72 25.02 -4.70
N ALA A 126 47.99 25.41 -4.85
CA ALA A 126 48.35 26.65 -5.52
C ALA A 126 48.28 26.45 -7.04
N VAL A 127 47.29 27.07 -7.68
CA VAL A 127 47.13 27.11 -9.14
C VAL A 127 47.26 28.56 -9.57
N ASP A 128 48.27 28.86 -10.40
CA ASP A 128 48.57 30.22 -10.87
C ASP A 128 48.74 31.25 -9.72
N GLY A 129 49.28 30.79 -8.57
CA GLY A 129 49.51 31.61 -7.39
C GLY A 129 48.29 31.83 -6.49
N ILE A 130 47.13 31.27 -6.83
CA ILE A 130 45.91 31.32 -6.02
C ILE A 130 45.71 29.95 -5.34
N GLN A 131 45.48 29.95 -4.03
CA GLN A 131 45.08 28.75 -3.30
C GLN A 131 43.63 28.42 -3.62
N VAL A 132 43.40 27.26 -4.23
CA VAL A 132 42.06 26.75 -4.56
C VAL A 132 41.99 25.27 -4.20
N THR A 133 40.81 24.80 -3.79
CA THR A 133 40.58 23.37 -3.58
C THR A 133 40.19 22.70 -4.91
N PRO A 134 40.40 21.38 -5.07
CA PRO A 134 39.90 20.64 -6.21
C PRO A 134 38.40 20.82 -6.45
N LEU A 135 37.60 20.87 -5.38
CA LEU A 135 36.15 21.10 -5.49
C LEU A 135 35.82 22.51 -6.01
N ALA A 136 36.43 23.56 -5.45
CA ALA A 136 36.19 24.93 -5.91
C ALA A 136 36.59 25.13 -7.39
N ARG A 137 37.72 24.52 -7.80
CA ARG A 137 38.18 24.51 -9.19
C ARG A 137 37.20 23.76 -10.11
N TYR A 138 36.72 22.61 -9.68
CA TYR A 138 35.69 21.85 -10.40
C TYR A 138 34.42 22.68 -10.62
N GLU A 139 33.90 23.32 -9.57
CA GLU A 139 32.69 24.15 -9.61
C GLU A 139 32.87 25.36 -10.53
N GLN A 140 34.04 26.00 -10.49
CA GLN A 140 34.37 27.12 -11.39
C GLN A 140 34.26 26.72 -12.87
N TYR A 141 34.88 25.60 -13.27
CA TYR A 141 34.83 25.15 -14.65
C TYR A 141 33.47 24.56 -15.05
N GLU A 142 32.73 23.96 -14.11
CA GLU A 142 31.34 23.56 -14.33
C GLU A 142 30.47 24.78 -14.64
N GLN A 143 30.63 25.89 -13.89
CA GLN A 143 29.90 27.13 -14.14
C GLN A 143 30.22 27.72 -15.52
N LEU A 144 31.50 27.71 -15.94
CA LEU A 144 31.89 28.15 -17.28
C LEU A 144 31.26 27.31 -18.39
N TYR A 145 31.22 25.99 -18.21
CA TYR A 145 30.54 25.09 -19.14
C TYR A 145 29.03 25.34 -19.19
N LYS A 146 28.36 25.47 -18.03
CA LYS A 146 26.93 25.80 -17.93
C LYS A 146 26.61 27.14 -18.59
N ALA A 147 27.46 28.15 -18.44
CA ALA A 147 27.32 29.44 -19.09
C ALA A 147 27.39 29.32 -20.62
N ALA A 148 28.37 28.57 -21.16
CA ALA A 148 28.49 28.35 -22.60
C ALA A 148 27.28 27.60 -23.19
N VAL A 149 26.76 26.59 -22.49
CA VAL A 149 25.54 25.87 -22.88
C VAL A 149 24.32 26.78 -22.83
N SER A 150 24.22 27.65 -21.83
CA SER A 150 23.12 28.61 -21.69
C SER A 150 23.09 29.64 -22.83
N ASP A 151 24.23 30.23 -23.19
CA ASP A 151 24.34 31.20 -24.30
C ASP A 151 23.95 30.54 -25.64
N TYR A 152 24.46 29.33 -25.91
CA TYR A 152 24.05 28.55 -27.08
C TYR A 152 22.54 28.32 -27.12
N LYS A 153 21.94 27.81 -26.05
CA LYS A 153 20.50 27.51 -26.00
C LYS A 153 19.65 28.77 -26.14
N THR A 154 20.08 29.86 -25.52
CA THR A 154 19.38 31.16 -25.61
C THR A 154 19.35 31.64 -27.06
N ARG A 155 20.49 31.64 -27.76
CA ARG A 155 20.56 32.07 -29.16
C ARG A 155 19.83 31.12 -30.11
N GLN A 156 19.91 29.80 -29.86
CA GLN A 156 19.17 28.80 -30.61
C GLN A 156 17.66 29.03 -30.50
N LEU A 157 17.17 29.27 -29.27
CA LEU A 157 15.76 29.49 -29.01
C LEU A 157 15.28 30.80 -29.66
N GLN A 158 16.06 31.87 -29.54
CA GLN A 158 15.78 33.15 -30.21
C GLN A 158 15.63 33.00 -31.72
N ALA A 159 16.51 32.25 -32.38
CA ALA A 159 16.42 32.00 -33.82
C ALA A 159 15.23 31.09 -34.20
N THR A 160 14.93 30.09 -33.37
CA THR A 160 13.83 29.14 -33.60
C THR A 160 12.48 29.81 -33.46
N LEU A 161 12.32 30.68 -32.46
CA LEU A 161 11.08 31.40 -32.16
C LEU A 161 10.95 32.74 -32.92
N ALA A 162 11.93 33.14 -33.72
CA ALA A 162 11.87 34.38 -34.48
C ALA A 162 10.83 34.30 -35.60
N GLU A 163 9.83 35.17 -35.51
CA GLU A 163 8.73 35.33 -36.48
C GLU A 163 8.55 36.82 -36.85
N GLY A 164 7.94 37.08 -38.01
CA GLY A 164 7.63 38.44 -38.47
C GLY A 164 8.80 39.23 -39.08
N VAL A 165 8.62 40.54 -39.20
CA VAL A 165 9.61 41.46 -39.79
C VAL A 165 10.84 41.53 -38.86
N GLY A 166 12.00 41.09 -39.35
CA GLY A 166 13.25 41.02 -38.58
C GLY A 166 13.68 39.61 -38.14
N ALA A 167 12.89 38.57 -38.46
CA ALA A 167 13.26 37.19 -38.16
C ALA A 167 14.45 36.67 -39.00
N GLU A 168 14.51 37.04 -40.28
CA GLU A 168 15.54 36.53 -41.21
C GLU A 168 16.98 36.93 -40.83
N PRO A 169 17.26 38.19 -40.40
CA PRO A 169 18.57 38.54 -39.85
C PRO A 169 18.96 37.73 -38.62
N VAL A 170 18.03 37.46 -37.70
CA VAL A 170 18.29 36.67 -36.48
C VAL A 170 18.65 35.22 -36.81
N LYS A 171 17.91 34.61 -37.75
CA LYS A 171 18.20 33.26 -38.25
C LYS A 171 19.53 33.18 -38.98
N THR A 172 19.86 34.19 -39.79
CA THR A 172 21.14 34.27 -40.51
C THR A 172 22.31 34.44 -39.54
N GLN A 173 22.18 35.31 -38.54
CA GLN A 173 23.19 35.51 -37.51
C GLN A 173 23.43 34.23 -36.70
N TRP A 174 22.37 33.50 -36.37
CA TRP A 174 22.49 32.20 -35.69
C TRP A 174 23.34 31.20 -36.49
N LEU A 175 23.08 31.05 -37.79
CA LEU A 175 23.86 30.15 -38.64
C LEU A 175 25.35 30.52 -38.69
N ALA A 176 25.67 31.82 -38.59
CA ALA A 176 27.04 32.30 -38.52
C ALA A 176 27.69 32.05 -37.14
N ASP A 177 26.94 32.25 -36.05
CA ASP A 177 27.43 32.13 -34.67
C ASP A 177 27.51 30.68 -34.17
N GLU A 178 26.66 29.78 -34.68
CA GLU A 178 26.49 28.41 -34.18
C GLU A 178 27.82 27.62 -34.10
N PRO A 179 28.71 27.62 -35.12
CA PRO A 179 29.98 26.89 -35.03
C PRO A 179 30.90 27.42 -33.92
N ALA A 180 30.92 28.74 -33.71
CA ALA A 180 31.73 29.37 -32.67
C ALA A 180 31.21 29.01 -31.27
N LEU A 181 29.90 29.03 -31.06
CA LEU A 181 29.25 28.65 -29.81
C LEU A 181 29.46 27.17 -29.49
N LYS A 182 29.34 26.26 -30.48
CA LYS A 182 29.67 24.84 -30.30
C LYS A 182 31.14 24.64 -29.92
N SER A 183 32.05 25.36 -30.56
CA SER A 183 33.47 25.36 -30.20
C SER A 183 33.70 25.88 -28.77
N MET A 184 32.97 26.90 -28.32
CA MET A 184 33.04 27.39 -26.94
C MET A 184 32.59 26.33 -25.93
N ILE A 185 31.49 25.61 -26.19
CA ILE A 185 31.03 24.49 -25.36
C ILE A 185 32.11 23.40 -25.28
N ALA A 186 32.68 23.00 -26.42
CA ALA A 186 33.72 21.98 -26.46
C ALA A 186 34.98 22.39 -25.67
N LYS A 187 35.41 23.65 -25.81
CA LYS A 187 36.54 24.21 -25.03
C LYS A 187 36.25 24.25 -23.54
N ALA A 188 35.04 24.65 -23.14
CA ALA A 188 34.64 24.70 -21.75
C ALA A 188 34.57 23.28 -21.13
N MET A 189 34.05 22.29 -21.87
CA MET A 189 34.06 20.89 -21.44
C MET A 189 35.49 20.37 -21.28
N LEU A 190 36.36 20.57 -22.27
CA LEU A 190 37.75 20.13 -22.18
C LEU A 190 38.49 20.79 -21.01
N ALA A 191 38.22 22.08 -20.75
CA ALA A 191 38.79 22.79 -19.61
C ALA A 191 38.26 22.22 -18.29
N TRP A 192 36.98 21.85 -18.20
CA TRP A 192 36.41 21.20 -17.04
C TRP A 192 37.01 19.81 -16.79
N GLU A 193 37.14 19.00 -17.83
CA GLU A 193 37.76 17.67 -17.76
C GLU A 193 39.22 17.75 -17.30
N SER A 194 40.02 18.60 -17.94
CA SER A 194 41.46 18.70 -17.69
C SER A 194 41.79 19.59 -16.49
N LYS A 195 41.40 20.87 -16.52
CA LYS A 195 41.74 21.84 -15.48
C LYS A 195 40.83 21.72 -14.26
N GLY A 196 39.56 21.38 -14.45
CA GLY A 196 38.63 21.10 -13.35
C GLY A 196 38.87 19.74 -12.68
N ASN A 197 39.73 18.88 -13.26
CA ASN A 197 39.97 17.51 -12.80
C ASN A 197 38.66 16.72 -12.58
N LYS A 198 37.74 16.86 -13.55
CA LYS A 198 36.34 16.41 -13.45
C LYS A 198 36.22 14.98 -12.94
N ALA A 199 36.91 14.03 -13.59
CA ALA A 199 36.78 12.62 -13.27
C ALA A 199 37.23 12.28 -11.83
N ALA A 200 38.32 12.89 -11.33
CA ALA A 200 38.78 12.61 -9.98
C ALA A 200 37.86 13.25 -8.93
N VAL A 201 37.41 14.48 -9.15
CA VAL A 201 36.47 15.16 -8.24
C VAL A 201 35.14 14.42 -8.21
N GLU A 202 34.58 14.02 -9.36
CA GLU A 202 33.34 13.23 -9.40
C GLU A 202 33.47 11.88 -8.68
N LYS A 203 34.61 11.20 -8.81
CA LYS A 203 34.89 9.96 -8.05
C LYS A 203 34.84 10.20 -6.55
N TRP A 204 35.60 11.18 -6.06
CA TRP A 204 35.70 11.46 -4.62
C TRP A 204 34.42 12.07 -4.05
N LEU A 205 33.73 12.91 -4.81
CA LEU A 205 32.43 13.47 -4.46
C LEU A 205 31.36 12.38 -4.42
N GLY A 206 31.40 11.41 -5.33
CA GLY A 206 30.53 10.24 -5.30
C GLY A 206 30.75 9.39 -4.04
N LEU A 207 32.01 9.12 -3.69
CA LEU A 207 32.37 8.41 -2.45
C LEU A 207 31.95 9.19 -1.20
N PHE A 208 32.20 10.51 -1.18
CA PHE A 208 31.77 11.38 -0.11
C PHE A 208 30.25 11.33 0.05
N ASN A 209 29.47 11.53 -1.01
CA ASN A 209 28.01 11.50 -0.95
C ASN A 209 27.47 10.12 -0.56
N GLN A 210 28.07 9.03 -1.04
CA GLN A 210 27.69 7.67 -0.65
C GLN A 210 27.92 7.41 0.85
N LEU A 211 29.01 7.94 1.40
CA LEU A 211 29.39 7.74 2.80
C LEU A 211 28.88 8.85 3.72
N THR A 212 28.30 9.92 3.17
CA THR A 212 27.60 10.98 3.92
C THR A 212 26.17 10.52 4.17
N GLY A 213 26.02 9.65 5.16
CA GLY A 213 24.73 9.24 5.70
C GLY A 213 24.42 10.03 6.97
N ALA A 214 23.13 10.19 7.27
CA ALA A 214 22.71 10.61 8.60
C ALA A 214 23.24 9.60 9.65
N ALA A 215 23.67 10.11 10.80
CA ALA A 215 24.12 9.25 11.89
C ALA A 215 22.98 8.28 12.28
N PRO A 216 23.24 6.96 12.44
CA PRO A 216 22.21 5.97 12.74
C PRO A 216 21.31 6.35 13.93
N VAL A 217 21.89 6.98 14.95
CA VAL A 217 21.17 7.48 16.12
C VAL A 217 20.13 8.53 15.74
N THR A 218 20.52 9.51 14.91
CA THR A 218 19.61 10.55 14.41
C THR A 218 18.52 9.94 13.55
N THR A 219 18.87 9.07 12.59
CA THR A 219 17.89 8.37 11.75
C THR A 219 16.87 7.61 12.58
N LEU A 220 17.31 6.87 13.61
CA LEU A 220 16.39 6.13 14.47
C LEU A 220 15.49 7.05 15.31
N ASN A 221 16.01 8.19 15.78
CA ASN A 221 15.21 9.18 16.51
C ASN A 221 14.19 9.89 15.61
N ASP A 222 14.55 10.18 14.36
CA ASP A 222 13.64 10.75 13.37
C ASP A 222 12.51 9.76 13.07
N LEU A 223 12.83 8.50 12.81
CA LEU A 223 11.84 7.43 12.60
C LEU A 223 10.88 7.24 13.80
N LYS A 224 11.40 7.34 15.03
CA LYS A 224 10.55 7.33 16.25
C LYS A 224 9.61 8.52 16.28
N THR A 225 10.12 9.72 15.98
CA THR A 225 9.35 10.96 15.98
C THR A 225 8.25 10.92 14.91
N ASP A 226 8.61 10.49 13.70
CA ASP A 226 7.66 10.32 12.59
C ASP A 226 6.58 9.31 12.94
N TYR A 227 6.94 8.15 13.50
CA TYR A 227 5.99 7.15 13.97
C TYR A 227 5.01 7.74 14.99
N GLU A 228 5.51 8.46 15.99
CA GLU A 228 4.68 9.10 17.00
C GLU A 228 3.76 10.17 16.40
N LEU A 229 4.25 10.94 15.42
CA LEU A 229 3.45 11.95 14.73
C LEU A 229 2.33 11.29 13.93
N PHE A 230 2.61 10.23 13.16
CA PHE A 230 1.60 9.45 12.46
C PHE A 230 0.56 8.86 13.45
N ALA A 231 1.02 8.26 14.54
CA ALA A 231 0.13 7.68 15.55
C ALA A 231 -0.74 8.75 16.24
N LYS A 232 -0.23 9.96 16.48
CA LYS A 232 -0.96 11.07 17.10
C LYS A 232 -1.95 11.72 16.12
N MET A 233 -1.52 12.07 14.91
CA MET A 233 -2.37 12.73 13.90
C MET A 233 -3.60 11.88 13.55
N HIS A 234 -3.44 10.55 13.50
CA HIS A 234 -4.52 9.63 13.17
C HIS A 234 -5.17 8.97 14.38
N GLY A 235 -4.62 9.24 15.57
CA GLY A 235 -5.22 8.90 16.85
C GLY A 235 -6.22 9.94 17.34
N ALA A 236 -6.07 11.21 16.94
CA ALA A 236 -6.81 12.36 17.46
C ALA A 236 -7.95 12.84 16.54
N ASP A 237 -8.67 11.94 15.89
CA ASP A 237 -9.90 12.32 15.19
C ASP A 237 -10.97 12.78 16.20
N GLU A 238 -11.97 13.55 15.72
CA GLU A 238 -13.07 14.20 16.48
C GLU A 238 -13.85 13.29 17.46
N LEU A 239 -13.57 11.98 17.42
CA LEU A 239 -13.99 10.92 18.34
C LEU A 239 -13.10 10.82 19.60
N ALA A 240 -12.57 11.94 20.10
CA ALA A 240 -11.89 12.04 21.41
C ALA A 240 -10.75 11.02 21.69
N GLY A 241 -10.03 10.55 20.67
CA GLY A 241 -8.90 9.63 20.88
C GLY A 241 -9.24 8.14 20.99
N GLU A 242 -10.47 7.73 20.65
CA GLU A 242 -10.93 6.35 20.86
C GLU A 242 -10.30 5.31 19.91
N PHE A 243 -9.74 5.75 18.77
CA PHE A 243 -9.16 4.89 17.75
C PHE A 243 -7.71 5.28 17.50
N THR A 244 -6.77 4.37 17.78
CA THR A 244 -5.36 4.54 17.39
C THR A 244 -5.04 3.53 16.30
N TYR A 245 -4.78 4.02 15.08
CA TYR A 245 -4.30 3.20 13.97
C TYR A 245 -3.27 3.95 13.15
N LEU A 246 -2.50 3.20 12.36
CA LEU A 246 -1.64 3.78 11.34
C LEU A 246 -2.35 3.72 9.98
N PRO A 247 -2.49 4.85 9.27
CA PRO A 247 -3.16 4.90 7.99
C PRO A 247 -2.60 3.88 7.02
N THR A 248 -3.51 3.17 6.37
CA THR A 248 -3.16 2.22 5.33
C THR A 248 -4.00 2.57 4.12
N LEU A 249 -3.32 2.89 3.04
CA LEU A 249 -3.93 3.34 1.80
C LEU A 249 -3.78 2.24 0.75
N PHE A 250 -4.29 2.52 -0.44
CA PHE A 250 -4.18 1.62 -1.57
C PHE A 250 -4.12 2.36 -2.89
N ASN A 251 -3.55 1.73 -3.91
CA ASN A 251 -3.40 2.28 -5.25
C ASN A 251 -3.65 1.19 -6.31
N PRO A 252 -4.45 1.43 -7.37
CA PRO A 252 -5.16 2.68 -7.68
C PRO A 252 -6.33 2.96 -6.75
N ILE A 253 -6.57 4.24 -6.44
CA ILE A 253 -7.55 4.66 -5.42
C ILE A 253 -9.01 4.43 -5.85
N ASN A 254 -9.26 4.33 -7.15
CA ASN A 254 -10.59 4.19 -7.75
C ASN A 254 -10.83 2.80 -8.37
N PHE A 255 -10.00 1.80 -8.04
CA PHE A 255 -10.04 0.48 -8.70
C PHE A 255 -11.41 -0.20 -8.64
N PHE A 256 -12.21 0.08 -7.61
CA PHE A 256 -13.53 -0.51 -7.36
C PHE A 256 -14.67 0.17 -8.13
N GLU A 257 -14.38 1.20 -8.92
CA GLU A 257 -15.37 1.88 -9.75
C GLU A 257 -15.67 1.09 -11.03
N ASP A 258 -16.93 1.11 -11.46
CA ASP A 258 -17.41 0.31 -12.59
C ASP A 258 -16.74 0.71 -13.93
N GLN A 259 -16.40 1.99 -14.09
CA GLN A 259 -15.71 2.54 -15.27
C GLN A 259 -14.23 2.17 -15.37
N VAL A 260 -13.60 1.68 -14.29
CA VAL A 260 -12.19 1.32 -14.33
C VAL A 260 -12.04 -0.05 -15.02
N PRO A 261 -11.25 -0.15 -16.09
CA PRO A 261 -11.07 -1.42 -16.80
C PRO A 261 -10.25 -2.40 -15.95
N TRP A 262 -10.74 -3.63 -15.84
CA TRP A 262 -10.06 -4.73 -15.16
C TRP A 262 -9.53 -5.73 -16.19
N GLN A 263 -8.53 -6.53 -15.80
CA GLN A 263 -7.95 -7.55 -16.67
C GLN A 263 -8.85 -8.78 -16.71
N MET A 264 -9.13 -9.32 -17.89
CA MET A 264 -9.93 -10.54 -18.03
C MET A 264 -9.04 -11.78 -17.91
N LEU A 265 -9.47 -12.75 -17.11
CA LEU A 265 -8.85 -14.06 -16.99
C LEU A 265 -9.89 -15.12 -17.31
N THR A 266 -9.54 -16.05 -18.20
CA THR A 266 -10.38 -17.19 -18.57
C THR A 266 -9.63 -18.50 -18.36
N LEU A 267 -10.36 -19.58 -18.10
CA LEU A 267 -9.87 -20.96 -18.13
C LEU A 267 -10.87 -21.81 -18.91
N ASP A 268 -10.36 -22.61 -19.83
CA ASP A 268 -11.13 -23.67 -20.48
C ASP A 268 -10.79 -25.06 -19.92
N LYS A 269 -11.58 -26.05 -20.30
CA LYS A 269 -11.40 -27.44 -19.86
C LYS A 269 -10.00 -28.00 -20.13
N MET A 270 -9.39 -27.70 -21.27
CA MET A 270 -8.06 -28.24 -21.61
C MET A 270 -6.98 -27.58 -20.75
N GLU A 271 -7.09 -26.28 -20.55
CA GLU A 271 -6.18 -25.51 -19.70
C GLU A 271 -6.26 -25.98 -18.26
N VAL A 272 -7.47 -26.24 -17.73
CA VAL A 272 -7.67 -26.79 -16.39
C VAL A 272 -6.89 -28.09 -16.19
N ALA A 273 -6.99 -29.04 -17.13
CA ALA A 273 -6.28 -30.30 -17.03
C ALA A 273 -4.75 -30.08 -17.01
N SER A 274 -4.22 -29.23 -17.90
CA SER A 274 -2.78 -28.94 -17.94
C SER A 274 -2.28 -28.25 -16.66
N LEU A 275 -3.03 -27.30 -16.12
CA LEU A 275 -2.69 -26.57 -14.91
C LEU A 275 -2.79 -27.45 -13.67
N TYR A 276 -3.78 -28.35 -13.61
CA TYR A 276 -3.89 -29.32 -12.53
C TYR A 276 -2.66 -30.23 -12.44
N GLU A 277 -2.15 -30.70 -13.59
CA GLU A 277 -0.93 -31.52 -13.61
C GLU A 277 0.30 -30.73 -13.13
N LYS A 278 0.41 -29.45 -13.51
CA LYS A 278 1.47 -28.54 -13.05
C LYS A 278 1.34 -28.09 -11.59
N ALA A 279 0.21 -28.34 -10.95
CA ALA A 279 -0.05 -27.85 -9.60
C ALA A 279 0.90 -28.52 -8.58
N PRO A 280 1.50 -27.73 -7.67
CA PRO A 280 2.30 -28.26 -6.57
C PRO A 280 1.53 -29.26 -5.70
N ALA A 281 2.21 -30.28 -5.18
CA ALA A 281 1.58 -31.33 -4.36
C ALA A 281 0.87 -30.76 -3.12
N ASN A 282 1.53 -29.82 -2.42
CA ASN A 282 0.97 -29.15 -1.25
C ASN A 282 -0.35 -28.42 -1.57
N LEU A 283 -0.51 -27.89 -2.78
CA LEU A 283 -1.75 -27.23 -3.21
C LEU A 283 -2.86 -28.26 -3.49
N LYS A 284 -2.52 -29.43 -4.03
CA LYS A 284 -3.50 -30.51 -4.28
C LYS A 284 -4.06 -31.05 -2.96
N GLU A 285 -3.23 -31.16 -1.93
CA GLU A 285 -3.62 -31.65 -0.59
C GLU A 285 -4.60 -30.74 0.16
N VAL A 286 -4.68 -29.46 -0.22
CA VAL A 286 -5.58 -28.47 0.39
C VAL A 286 -7.05 -28.77 0.08
N PHE A 287 -7.34 -29.41 -1.07
CA PHE A 287 -8.70 -29.63 -1.56
C PHE A 287 -9.11 -31.10 -1.49
N GLN A 288 -10.37 -31.35 -1.15
CA GLN A 288 -10.96 -32.69 -1.24
C GLN A 288 -11.53 -32.91 -2.64
N VAL A 289 -10.92 -33.80 -3.41
CA VAL A 289 -11.49 -34.27 -4.69
C VAL A 289 -12.66 -35.21 -4.37
N SER A 290 -13.87 -34.83 -4.77
CA SER A 290 -15.08 -35.65 -4.61
C SER A 290 -15.52 -36.18 -5.97
N ASP A 291 -15.90 -37.46 -6.05
CA ASP A 291 -16.54 -38.00 -7.25
C ASP A 291 -17.93 -37.38 -7.44
N GLY A 292 -18.27 -37.00 -8.68
CA GLY A 292 -19.61 -36.51 -9.06
C GLY A 292 -19.78 -34.99 -9.16
N GLU A 293 -18.69 -34.22 -9.24
CA GLU A 293 -18.77 -32.77 -9.43
C GLU A 293 -19.24 -32.40 -10.85
N PRO A 294 -20.07 -31.35 -11.01
CA PRO A 294 -20.51 -30.91 -12.32
C PRO A 294 -19.32 -30.46 -13.16
N GLU A 295 -19.23 -31.00 -14.37
CA GLU A 295 -18.17 -30.68 -15.31
C GLU A 295 -18.31 -29.23 -15.79
N ILE A 296 -17.25 -28.44 -15.64
CA ILE A 296 -17.20 -27.05 -16.07
C ILE A 296 -16.44 -26.99 -17.40
N GLN A 297 -17.01 -26.29 -18.38
CA GLN A 297 -16.40 -26.07 -19.68
C GLN A 297 -15.52 -24.83 -19.71
N HIS A 298 -15.97 -23.76 -19.05
CA HIS A 298 -15.33 -22.46 -19.09
C HIS A 298 -15.56 -21.69 -17.79
N ILE A 299 -14.53 -20.97 -17.34
CA ILE A 299 -14.62 -19.95 -16.30
C ILE A 299 -13.99 -18.68 -16.83
N GLY A 300 -14.65 -17.55 -16.60
CA GLY A 300 -14.10 -16.23 -16.89
C GLY A 300 -14.38 -15.27 -15.74
N PHE A 301 -13.47 -14.37 -15.45
CA PHE A 301 -13.69 -13.26 -14.53
C PHE A 301 -12.74 -12.10 -14.82
N GLU A 302 -13.12 -10.91 -14.38
CA GLU A 302 -12.25 -9.75 -14.36
C GLU A 302 -11.47 -9.70 -13.05
N TYR A 303 -10.21 -9.26 -13.08
CA TYR A 303 -9.40 -9.03 -11.89
C TYR A 303 -8.66 -7.69 -11.91
N ALA A 304 -8.40 -7.18 -10.71
CA ALA A 304 -7.55 -6.01 -10.47
C ALA A 304 -6.53 -6.31 -9.38
N VAL A 305 -5.30 -5.82 -9.59
CA VAL A 305 -4.23 -5.87 -8.59
C VAL A 305 -4.10 -4.50 -7.94
N VAL A 306 -4.25 -4.47 -6.62
CA VAL A 306 -4.27 -3.24 -5.83
C VAL A 306 -3.09 -3.27 -4.87
N THR A 307 -2.21 -2.28 -4.94
CA THR A 307 -1.06 -2.16 -4.02
C THR A 307 -1.51 -1.56 -2.70
N ILE A 308 -1.09 -2.15 -1.59
CA ILE A 308 -1.28 -1.61 -0.24
C ILE A 308 -0.15 -0.60 0.03
N VAL A 309 -0.50 0.61 0.45
CA VAL A 309 0.45 1.69 0.71
C VAL A 309 0.52 1.97 2.21
N ARG A 310 1.74 1.91 2.76
CA ARG A 310 2.04 2.14 4.18
C ARG A 310 3.21 3.10 4.29
N GLU A 311 2.93 4.40 4.29
CA GLU A 311 3.97 5.43 4.37
C GLU A 311 4.74 5.36 5.70
N TRP A 312 4.11 4.87 6.76
CA TRP A 312 4.72 4.65 8.05
C TRP A 312 5.62 3.41 8.13
N PHE A 313 5.71 2.56 7.11
CA PHE A 313 6.47 1.29 7.15
C PHE A 313 7.76 1.34 6.31
N PRO A 314 8.88 1.85 6.87
CA PRO A 314 10.14 2.09 6.16
C PRO A 314 10.96 0.81 5.97
N LEU A 315 10.57 -0.03 5.01
CA LEU A 315 11.29 -1.28 4.76
C LEU A 315 12.76 -1.04 4.38
N LYS A 316 13.01 -0.13 3.42
CA LYS A 316 14.37 0.10 2.91
C LYS A 316 15.15 0.99 3.84
N GLU A 317 14.53 2.03 4.38
CA GLU A 317 15.15 3.10 5.15
C GLU A 317 15.45 2.65 6.59
N PHE A 318 14.85 1.55 7.05
CA PHE A 318 15.08 1.03 8.39
C PHE A 318 15.26 -0.48 8.45
N PHE A 319 14.24 -1.28 8.13
CA PHE A 319 14.29 -2.73 8.37
C PHE A 319 15.44 -3.45 7.62
N GLN A 320 15.81 -2.95 6.44
CA GLN A 320 16.93 -3.47 5.63
C GLN A 320 18.28 -2.81 5.94
N GLN A 321 18.34 -1.91 6.91
CA GLN A 321 19.57 -1.20 7.25
C GLN A 321 20.45 -2.03 8.17
N ARG A 322 21.75 -2.02 7.88
CA ARG A 322 22.78 -2.74 8.63
C ARG A 322 23.22 -2.08 9.93
N PHE A 323 22.79 -0.83 10.18
CA PHE A 323 23.26 -0.01 11.29
C PHE A 323 22.47 -0.17 12.59
N TRP A 324 21.52 -1.11 12.68
CA TRP A 324 20.77 -1.33 13.91
C TRP A 324 20.67 -2.82 14.26
N LYS A 325 20.50 -3.11 15.55
CA LYS A 325 20.26 -4.45 16.06
C LYS A 325 19.17 -4.45 17.14
N LEU A 326 18.71 -5.63 17.50
CA LEU A 326 17.92 -5.84 18.70
C LEU A 326 18.83 -6.18 19.89
N PRO A 327 18.37 -5.96 21.14
CA PRO A 327 19.04 -6.47 22.34
C PRO A 327 19.21 -8.00 22.29
N ASP A 328 20.25 -8.51 22.97
CA ASP A 328 20.52 -9.94 23.03
C ASP A 328 19.33 -10.72 23.63
N GLY A 329 18.97 -11.84 23.01
CA GLY A 329 17.85 -12.69 23.43
C GLY A 329 16.48 -12.29 22.86
N GLU A 330 16.37 -11.14 22.19
CA GLU A 330 15.15 -10.77 21.47
C GLU A 330 14.94 -11.64 20.22
N THR A 331 13.67 -11.89 19.88
CA THR A 331 13.33 -12.64 18.68
C THR A 331 13.57 -11.78 17.44
N VAL A 332 14.25 -12.33 16.44
CA VAL A 332 14.47 -11.65 15.16
C VAL A 332 13.16 -11.31 14.46
N ILE A 333 13.16 -10.24 13.67
CA ILE A 333 11.99 -9.83 12.90
C ILE A 333 11.77 -10.82 11.76
N SER A 334 12.83 -11.19 11.06
CA SER A 334 12.83 -12.27 10.09
C SER A 334 14.21 -12.89 9.98
N ASP A 335 14.25 -14.21 9.75
CA ASP A 335 15.47 -14.96 9.46
C ASP A 335 15.78 -15.03 7.95
N GLY A 336 14.97 -14.37 7.11
CA GLY A 336 15.06 -14.42 5.64
C GLY A 336 14.51 -15.71 5.01
N ASN A 337 14.16 -16.72 5.81
CA ASN A 337 13.68 -18.03 5.36
C ASN A 337 12.19 -18.25 5.68
N GLY A 338 11.49 -17.21 6.13
CA GLY A 338 10.06 -17.27 6.43
C GLY A 338 9.72 -17.56 7.88
N ASN A 339 10.67 -17.39 8.80
CA ASN A 339 10.43 -17.42 10.25
C ASN A 339 10.69 -16.04 10.89
N GLY A 340 10.37 -15.89 12.17
CA GLY A 340 10.54 -14.64 12.94
C GLY A 340 9.21 -13.98 13.34
N LEU A 341 9.28 -12.75 13.85
CA LEU A 341 8.10 -11.98 14.24
C LEU A 341 7.25 -11.57 13.02
N VAL A 342 7.90 -11.14 11.93
CA VAL A 342 7.27 -10.71 10.67
C VAL A 342 7.89 -11.51 9.51
N PRO A 343 7.50 -12.78 9.31
CA PRO A 343 8.06 -13.58 8.21
C PRO A 343 7.62 -13.07 6.84
N ALA A 344 6.37 -12.59 6.72
CA ALA A 344 5.84 -11.96 5.53
C ALA A 344 4.69 -11.00 5.85
N TYR A 345 4.34 -10.19 4.86
CA TYR A 345 3.22 -9.25 4.96
C TYR A 345 2.57 -9.03 3.59
N PRO A 346 1.27 -8.66 3.54
CA PRO A 346 0.59 -8.41 2.27
C PRO A 346 1.10 -7.09 1.65
N ASP A 347 1.61 -7.17 0.42
CA ASP A 347 2.03 -6.01 -0.38
C ASP A 347 0.93 -5.58 -1.36
N LYS A 348 0.22 -6.56 -1.94
CA LYS A 348 -0.89 -6.32 -2.87
C LYS A 348 -2.08 -7.21 -2.58
N MET A 349 -3.23 -6.77 -3.06
CA MET A 349 -4.50 -7.49 -3.04
C MET A 349 -4.93 -7.78 -4.47
N ILE A 350 -5.54 -8.94 -4.67
CA ILE A 350 -6.16 -9.30 -5.96
C ILE A 350 -7.65 -9.36 -5.73
N PHE A 351 -8.38 -8.48 -6.41
CA PHE A 351 -9.84 -8.51 -6.44
C PHE A 351 -10.33 -9.14 -7.74
N VAL A 352 -11.50 -9.76 -7.69
CA VAL A 352 -12.21 -10.30 -8.87
C VAL A 352 -13.64 -9.81 -8.92
N ARG A 353 -14.21 -9.70 -10.13
CA ARG A 353 -15.62 -9.37 -10.37
C ARG A 353 -16.10 -10.03 -11.67
N ASN A 354 -17.40 -9.93 -11.96
CA ASN A 354 -18.01 -10.44 -13.19
C ASN A 354 -17.68 -11.91 -13.48
N VAL A 355 -17.73 -12.76 -12.45
CA VAL A 355 -17.41 -14.18 -12.59
C VAL A 355 -18.49 -14.87 -13.40
N ALA A 356 -18.13 -15.54 -14.49
CA ALA A 356 -18.99 -16.36 -15.31
C ALA A 356 -18.48 -17.81 -15.30
N ILE A 357 -19.37 -18.76 -15.03
CA ILE A 357 -19.07 -20.20 -15.00
C ILE A 357 -20.03 -20.91 -15.94
N GLN A 358 -19.49 -21.62 -16.92
CA GLN A 358 -20.26 -22.41 -17.88
C GLN A 358 -20.06 -23.90 -17.62
N TYR A 359 -21.16 -24.61 -17.39
CA TYR A 359 -21.19 -26.04 -17.11
C TYR A 359 -21.55 -26.84 -18.36
N ALA A 360 -21.00 -28.06 -18.45
CA ALA A 360 -21.31 -28.99 -19.53
C ALA A 360 -22.76 -29.52 -19.45
N LYS A 361 -23.34 -29.54 -18.25
CA LYS A 361 -24.71 -29.96 -18.00
C LYS A 361 -25.42 -28.91 -17.15
N PRO A 362 -26.74 -28.70 -17.33
CA PRO A 362 -27.51 -27.78 -16.51
C PRO A 362 -27.38 -28.10 -15.02
N VAL A 363 -27.12 -27.08 -14.20
CA VAL A 363 -27.03 -27.19 -12.73
C VAL A 363 -28.20 -26.46 -12.07
N GLN A 364 -28.64 -26.99 -10.92
CA GLN A 364 -29.74 -26.42 -10.14
C GLN A 364 -29.33 -25.07 -9.51
N PRO A 365 -30.15 -24.01 -9.61
CA PRO A 365 -29.82 -22.68 -9.08
C PRO A 365 -29.61 -22.63 -7.57
N SER A 366 -30.19 -23.55 -6.80
CA SER A 366 -30.02 -23.60 -5.33
C SER A 366 -28.60 -23.98 -4.90
N ALA A 367 -27.80 -24.57 -5.79
CA ALA A 367 -26.37 -24.80 -5.58
C ALA A 367 -25.50 -23.56 -5.93
N ALA A 368 -26.11 -22.48 -6.43
CA ALA A 368 -25.44 -21.36 -7.08
C ALA A 368 -25.43 -20.04 -6.29
N THR A 369 -25.88 -20.00 -5.04
CA THR A 369 -26.00 -18.74 -4.26
C THR A 369 -24.70 -18.26 -3.59
N GLY A 370 -23.53 -18.82 -3.94
CA GLY A 370 -22.23 -18.41 -3.39
C GLY A 370 -21.42 -17.56 -4.35
N ASN A 371 -20.68 -16.58 -3.80
CA ASN A 371 -19.58 -15.89 -4.50
C ASN A 371 -18.46 -16.87 -4.90
N LEU A 372 -17.56 -16.48 -5.81
CA LEU A 372 -16.54 -17.40 -6.32
C LEU A 372 -15.60 -17.87 -5.20
N THR A 373 -15.29 -17.02 -4.21
CA THR A 373 -14.57 -17.44 -3.00
C THR A 373 -15.28 -18.59 -2.29
N ALA A 374 -16.59 -18.49 -2.01
CA ALA A 374 -17.34 -19.58 -1.42
C ALA A 374 -17.28 -20.82 -2.32
N GLN A 375 -17.41 -20.67 -3.64
CA GLN A 375 -17.35 -21.82 -4.53
C GLN A 375 -15.99 -22.51 -4.59
N LEU A 376 -14.90 -21.75 -4.50
CA LEU A 376 -13.53 -22.24 -4.46
C LEU A 376 -13.23 -22.93 -3.12
N PHE A 377 -13.61 -22.30 -2.01
CA PHE A 377 -13.14 -22.72 -0.68
C PHE A 377 -14.15 -23.52 0.15
N VAL A 378 -15.37 -23.75 -0.33
CA VAL A 378 -16.35 -24.66 0.32
C VAL A 378 -15.82 -26.10 0.44
N LYS A 379 -14.87 -26.50 -0.42
CA LYS A 379 -14.29 -27.85 -0.49
C LYS A 379 -12.86 -27.94 0.06
N LEU A 380 -12.43 -26.95 0.84
CA LEU A 380 -11.20 -27.08 1.62
C LEU A 380 -11.30 -28.32 2.52
N ASN A 381 -10.17 -29.03 2.68
CA ASN A 381 -10.06 -30.09 3.67
C ASN A 381 -10.57 -29.56 5.03
N PRO A 382 -11.51 -30.23 5.72
CA PRO A 382 -12.09 -29.75 6.98
C PRO A 382 -11.05 -29.40 8.04
N GLN A 383 -9.92 -30.13 8.09
CA GLN A 383 -8.82 -29.81 9.00
C GLN A 383 -8.17 -28.47 8.65
N VAL A 384 -7.90 -28.24 7.36
CA VAL A 384 -7.35 -26.98 6.84
C VAL A 384 -8.34 -25.85 7.06
N SER A 385 -9.63 -26.04 6.74
CA SER A 385 -10.66 -25.04 6.99
C SER A 385 -10.81 -24.73 8.47
N PHE A 386 -10.73 -25.72 9.36
CA PHE A 386 -10.86 -25.52 10.80
C PHE A 386 -9.67 -24.74 11.35
N GLN A 387 -8.44 -25.11 10.98
CA GLN A 387 -7.22 -24.42 11.42
C GLN A 387 -7.16 -22.98 10.91
N ALA A 388 -7.50 -22.77 9.63
CA ALA A 388 -7.58 -21.46 9.00
C ALA A 388 -8.63 -20.58 9.69
N LYS A 389 -9.84 -21.10 9.93
CA LYS A 389 -10.93 -20.36 10.57
C LYS A 389 -10.68 -20.08 12.06
N THR A 390 -10.28 -21.08 12.85
CA THR A 390 -10.11 -20.88 14.30
C THR A 390 -9.02 -19.88 14.64
N LYS A 391 -7.88 -19.90 13.94
CA LYS A 391 -6.79 -18.96 14.21
C LYS A 391 -7.18 -17.53 13.85
N SER A 392 -7.69 -17.29 12.64
CA SER A 392 -7.95 -15.91 12.23
C SER A 392 -9.35 -15.37 12.51
N ASP A 393 -10.40 -16.17 12.71
CA ASP A 393 -11.73 -15.67 13.12
C ASP A 393 -11.70 -15.15 14.55
N GLN A 394 -10.93 -15.80 15.43
CA GLN A 394 -10.72 -15.31 16.79
C GLN A 394 -9.98 -13.97 16.78
N LEU A 395 -9.04 -13.77 15.85
CA LEU A 395 -8.22 -12.57 15.79
C LEU A 395 -8.93 -11.42 15.04
N LEU A 396 -9.36 -11.65 13.80
CA LEU A 396 -10.06 -10.66 12.99
C LEU A 396 -11.44 -10.34 13.57
N GLY A 397 -12.17 -11.35 14.05
CA GLY A 397 -13.47 -11.13 14.69
C GLY A 397 -13.36 -10.31 15.96
N ARG A 398 -12.33 -10.52 16.80
CA ARG A 398 -12.08 -9.66 17.97
C ARG A 398 -11.69 -8.24 17.56
N ARG A 399 -10.82 -8.08 16.55
CA ARG A 399 -10.37 -6.77 16.04
C ARG A 399 -11.55 -5.97 15.46
N MET A 400 -12.38 -6.59 14.63
CA MET A 400 -13.54 -5.96 14.01
C MET A 400 -14.67 -5.68 15.02
N LYS A 401 -14.88 -6.57 16.00
CA LYS A 401 -15.82 -6.30 17.10
C LYS A 401 -15.35 -5.16 18.00
N MET A 402 -14.05 -5.05 18.28
CA MET A 402 -13.52 -3.91 19.03
C MET A 402 -13.68 -2.60 18.25
N ALA A 403 -13.52 -2.62 16.93
CA ALA A 403 -13.76 -1.45 16.08
C ALA A 403 -15.25 -1.05 16.05
N THR A 404 -16.16 -2.01 15.94
CA THR A 404 -17.61 -1.75 15.82
C THR A 404 -18.32 -1.48 17.15
N LEU A 405 -17.94 -2.14 18.25
CA LEU A 405 -18.52 -1.91 19.58
C LEU A 405 -18.21 -0.52 20.14
N ARG A 406 -17.06 0.08 19.77
CA ARG A 406 -16.72 1.46 20.14
C ARG A 406 -17.51 2.48 19.31
N ALA A 407 -17.65 2.25 18.00
CA ALA A 407 -18.46 3.11 17.13
C ALA A 407 -19.94 3.17 17.56
N GLY A 408 -20.49 2.09 18.14
CA GLY A 408 -21.87 2.07 18.67
C GLY A 408 -22.05 2.72 20.05
N ALA A 409 -20.97 2.93 20.81
CA ALA A 409 -21.02 3.58 22.12
C ALA A 409 -20.92 5.12 22.04
N ALA A 410 -20.39 5.64 20.93
CA ALA A 410 -20.36 7.07 20.61
C ALA A 410 -21.71 7.60 20.08
N ALA A 411 -22.82 7.21 20.73
CA ALA A 411 -24.08 7.92 20.56
C ALA A 411 -23.90 9.35 21.12
N PRO A 412 -24.43 10.40 20.47
CA PRO A 412 -24.21 11.77 20.91
C PRO A 412 -24.76 11.93 22.32
N ALA A 413 -23.87 12.12 23.29
CA ALA A 413 -24.26 12.64 24.58
C ALA A 413 -24.94 13.98 24.32
N GLU A 414 -26.25 14.02 24.58
CA GLU A 414 -27.08 15.21 24.48
C GLU A 414 -26.38 16.34 25.25
N SER A 415 -25.86 17.31 24.49
CA SER A 415 -25.05 18.43 24.99
C SER A 415 -25.77 19.13 26.14
N ALA A 416 -25.31 18.90 27.37
CA ALA A 416 -25.71 19.71 28.51
C ALA A 416 -25.35 21.17 28.23
N ALA A 417 -26.35 22.06 28.35
CA ALA A 417 -26.18 23.48 28.10
C ALA A 417 -25.06 24.07 28.97
N PRO A 418 -24.18 24.93 28.41
CA PRO A 418 -23.13 25.56 29.19
C PRO A 418 -23.73 26.56 30.19
N VAL A 419 -23.46 26.32 31.47
CA VAL A 419 -23.63 27.31 32.53
C VAL A 419 -22.53 28.36 32.35
N MET A 420 -22.93 29.59 32.01
CA MET A 420 -22.01 30.73 31.95
C MET A 420 -21.53 31.13 33.35
N PRO A 421 -20.20 31.33 33.54
CA PRO A 421 -19.71 32.17 34.61
C PRO A 421 -19.58 33.62 34.13
N VAL A 422 -20.06 34.55 34.96
CA VAL A 422 -19.82 35.98 34.87
C VAL A 422 -18.46 36.27 35.50
N ALA A 423 -17.56 36.93 34.76
CA ALA A 423 -16.51 37.76 35.36
C ALA A 423 -15.91 38.75 34.34
N ASP A 424 -15.87 40.01 34.77
CA ASP A 424 -15.18 41.15 34.18
C ASP A 424 -13.69 40.89 33.90
N SER A 425 -13.18 41.43 32.80
CA SER A 425 -12.05 42.39 32.82
C SER A 425 -11.63 42.80 31.41
N ALA A 426 -11.14 44.04 31.35
CA ALA A 426 -10.93 44.86 30.18
C ALA A 426 -9.67 44.50 29.36
N GLY A 427 -9.69 44.81 28.06
CA GLY A 427 -8.45 45.08 27.32
C GLY A 427 -8.43 44.79 25.82
N ARG A 428 -8.70 45.85 25.02
CA ARG A 428 -8.09 46.17 23.71
C ARG A 428 -8.30 45.26 22.49
N VAL A 429 -9.34 45.61 21.73
CA VAL A 429 -9.39 46.03 20.31
C VAL A 429 -8.16 45.77 19.43
N LEU A 430 -8.35 44.97 18.37
CA LEU A 430 -7.98 45.33 17.00
C LEU A 430 -8.94 44.69 16.00
N SER A 431 -9.69 45.57 15.34
CA SER A 431 -10.76 45.28 14.39
C SER A 431 -10.19 44.96 13.01
N MET A 432 -10.72 43.95 12.33
CA MET A 432 -10.92 44.03 10.89
C MET A 432 -12.31 43.51 10.52
N HIS A 433 -13.07 44.42 9.93
CA HIS A 433 -14.38 44.21 9.34
C HIS A 433 -14.28 43.31 8.10
N LEU A 434 -15.26 42.44 7.92
CA LEU A 434 -15.93 42.26 6.64
C LEU A 434 -17.39 41.89 6.92
N ALA A 435 -18.25 42.88 6.67
CA ALA A 435 -19.69 42.75 6.68
C ALA A 435 -20.16 42.26 5.30
N GLY A 436 -21.17 41.40 5.32
CA GLY A 436 -21.95 40.99 4.14
C GLY A 436 -23.22 40.31 4.63
N ASP A 437 -24.33 41.03 4.49
CA ASP A 437 -25.62 40.78 5.11
C ASP A 437 -26.42 39.56 4.61
N LYS A 438 -27.32 39.15 5.52
CA LYS A 438 -28.47 38.21 5.54
C LYS A 438 -29.49 38.41 4.37
N PRO A 439 -30.58 37.59 4.18
CA PRO A 439 -31.32 36.86 5.23
C PRO A 439 -32.04 35.51 4.94
N ALA A 440 -32.26 34.81 6.07
CA ALA A 440 -33.41 34.04 6.54
C ALA A 440 -34.46 33.47 5.57
N VAL A 441 -34.69 32.16 5.68
CA VAL A 441 -36.05 31.58 5.63
C VAL A 441 -36.20 30.57 6.77
N ALA A 442 -37.19 30.82 7.61
CA ALA A 442 -37.63 29.96 8.70
C ALA A 442 -38.56 28.85 8.17
N ARG A 443 -38.45 27.63 8.71
CA ARG A 443 -39.62 26.74 8.90
C ARG A 443 -39.47 25.97 10.22
N LYS A 444 -40.45 26.20 11.09
CA LYS A 444 -40.78 25.41 12.28
C LYS A 444 -41.86 24.39 11.90
N PHE A 445 -41.77 23.16 12.41
CA PHE A 445 -42.88 22.26 12.78
C PHE A 445 -42.29 21.32 13.84
N SER A 446 -42.45 21.61 15.14
CA SER A 446 -43.54 21.19 16.04
C SER A 446 -43.60 19.69 16.34
N ALA A 447 -43.14 19.37 17.55
CA ALA A 447 -43.60 18.37 18.50
C ALA A 447 -44.82 17.50 18.15
N SER A 448 -44.75 16.20 18.44
CA SER A 448 -45.34 15.61 19.65
C SER A 448 -45.46 14.08 19.60
N LEU A 449 -45.14 13.49 20.75
CA LEU A 449 -45.81 12.37 21.44
C LEU A 449 -46.35 11.18 20.62
N PHE A 450 -45.95 9.95 20.97
CA PHE A 450 -46.84 9.06 21.74
C PHE A 450 -46.05 7.95 22.46
N LYS A 451 -46.47 7.72 23.72
CA LYS A 451 -46.06 6.68 24.65
C LYS A 451 -46.57 5.29 24.22
N ALA A 452 -45.79 4.30 24.67
CA ALA A 452 -46.14 3.00 25.23
C ALA A 452 -47.60 2.49 25.17
N GLY A 453 -47.74 1.19 24.88
CA GLY A 453 -48.92 0.41 25.26
C GLY A 453 -48.89 -0.99 24.66
N GLY A 454 -48.56 -1.99 25.49
CA GLY A 454 -48.67 -3.40 25.12
C GLY A 454 -50.12 -3.86 24.98
N PHE A 455 -50.35 -4.78 24.05
CA PHE A 455 -51.52 -5.65 24.03
C PHE A 455 -51.07 -7.07 23.67
N ARG A 456 -51.21 -7.98 24.63
CA ARG A 456 -51.24 -9.42 24.36
C ARG A 456 -52.52 -9.72 23.59
N LYS A 457 -52.39 -10.27 22.38
CA LYS A 457 -53.50 -10.94 21.69
C LYS A 457 -53.22 -12.44 21.66
N PHE A 458 -54.17 -13.20 22.20
CA PHE A 458 -54.36 -14.60 21.89
C PHE A 458 -54.63 -14.74 20.37
N THR A 459 -54.02 -15.73 19.74
CA THR A 459 -54.42 -16.16 18.39
C THR A 459 -54.53 -17.69 18.37
N ASP A 460 -55.79 -18.11 18.28
CA ASP A 460 -56.36 -19.11 17.38
C ASP A 460 -55.49 -20.25 16.87
N VAL A 461 -56.01 -21.47 17.09
CA VAL A 461 -55.63 -22.70 16.40
C VAL A 461 -55.97 -22.57 14.93
N VAL A 462 -54.97 -22.22 14.11
CA VAL A 462 -55.06 -22.22 12.65
C VAL A 462 -54.91 -23.66 12.15
N VAL A 463 -55.97 -24.18 11.54
CA VAL A 463 -55.92 -25.41 10.72
C VAL A 463 -54.99 -25.15 9.54
N LYS A 464 -53.87 -25.88 9.46
CA LYS A 464 -52.94 -25.80 8.34
C LYS A 464 -53.65 -26.24 7.04
N PRO A 465 -53.75 -25.39 6.00
CA PRO A 465 -54.15 -25.84 4.68
C PRO A 465 -53.13 -26.86 4.14
N PRO A 466 -53.55 -27.78 3.26
CA PRO A 466 -52.66 -28.76 2.65
C PRO A 466 -51.47 -28.06 1.97
N PRO A 467 -50.27 -28.67 1.99
CA PRO A 467 -49.09 -28.08 1.38
C PRO A 467 -49.39 -27.77 -0.09
N PRO A 468 -49.08 -26.54 -0.58
CA PRO A 468 -49.26 -26.21 -1.97
C PRO A 468 -48.48 -27.22 -2.84
N PRO A 469 -49.01 -27.59 -4.02
CA PRO A 469 -48.31 -28.48 -4.94
C PRO A 469 -46.90 -27.95 -5.18
N THR A 470 -45.91 -28.83 -5.05
CA THR A 470 -44.50 -28.48 -5.22
C THR A 470 -44.36 -27.81 -6.59
N PRO A 471 -43.87 -26.56 -6.67
CA PRO A 471 -43.70 -25.90 -7.95
C PRO A 471 -42.84 -26.78 -8.87
N PRO A 472 -43.14 -26.85 -10.17
CA PRO A 472 -42.36 -27.64 -11.11
C PRO A 472 -40.88 -27.25 -11.02
N PRO A 473 -39.95 -28.21 -11.12
CA PRO A 473 -38.53 -27.93 -11.00
C PRO A 473 -38.13 -26.86 -12.02
N VAL A 474 -37.55 -25.76 -11.53
CA VAL A 474 -37.04 -24.69 -12.39
C VAL A 474 -35.99 -25.29 -13.33
N PRO A 475 -36.04 -25.01 -14.64
CA PRO A 475 -35.03 -25.47 -15.59
C PRO A 475 -33.63 -25.10 -15.08
N GLY A 476 -32.70 -26.05 -15.09
CA GLY A 476 -31.31 -25.77 -14.72
C GLY A 476 -30.67 -24.78 -15.69
N ASN A 477 -29.75 -23.96 -15.21
CA ASN A 477 -28.96 -23.06 -16.05
C ASN A 477 -27.61 -23.71 -16.36
N THR A 478 -27.13 -23.52 -17.59
CA THR A 478 -25.77 -23.91 -17.99
C THR A 478 -24.73 -22.84 -17.66
N GLU A 479 -25.16 -21.61 -17.39
CA GLU A 479 -24.30 -20.48 -17.07
C GLU A 479 -24.69 -19.84 -15.73
N LEU A 480 -23.69 -19.57 -14.88
CA LEU A 480 -23.83 -18.81 -13.64
C LEU A 480 -23.00 -17.53 -13.73
N LYS A 481 -23.57 -16.40 -13.30
CA LYS A 481 -22.90 -15.09 -13.30
C LYS A 481 -22.93 -14.45 -11.91
N TYR A 482 -21.79 -13.92 -11.49
CA TYR A 482 -21.60 -13.20 -10.22
C TYR A 482 -20.96 -11.84 -10.51
N PRO A 483 -21.77 -10.76 -10.57
CA PRO A 483 -21.24 -9.43 -10.88
C PRO A 483 -20.47 -8.81 -9.71
N ALA A 484 -20.68 -9.29 -8.49
CA ALA A 484 -20.11 -8.69 -7.29
C ALA A 484 -18.57 -8.75 -7.26
N MET A 485 -17.97 -7.69 -6.73
CA MET A 485 -16.55 -7.63 -6.43
C MET A 485 -16.23 -8.40 -5.15
N GLU A 486 -15.15 -9.17 -5.15
CA GLU A 486 -14.62 -9.83 -3.96
C GLU A 486 -13.08 -9.90 -3.97
N LEU A 487 -12.49 -9.99 -2.79
CA LEU A 487 -11.07 -10.29 -2.64
C LEU A 487 -10.83 -11.76 -3.02
N LEU A 488 -9.75 -12.07 -3.74
CA LEU A 488 -9.39 -13.45 -4.07
C LEU A 488 -8.11 -13.89 -3.34
N ALA A 489 -7.09 -13.03 -3.35
CA ALA A 489 -5.77 -13.37 -2.85
C ALA A 489 -4.98 -12.14 -2.42
N PHE A 490 -3.88 -12.39 -1.72
CA PHE A 490 -2.83 -11.43 -1.40
C PHE A 490 -1.55 -11.80 -2.12
N ILE A 491 -0.87 -10.82 -2.71
CA ILE A 491 0.55 -10.96 -3.06
C ILE A 491 1.32 -10.51 -1.83
N CYS A 492 1.90 -11.47 -1.13
CA CYS A 492 2.68 -11.25 0.07
C CYS A 492 4.16 -11.10 -0.29
N LYS A 493 4.84 -10.23 0.45
CA LYS A 493 6.30 -10.07 0.38
C LYS A 493 6.92 -10.72 1.61
N LYS A 494 7.95 -11.53 1.40
CA LYS A 494 8.78 -12.06 2.49
C LYS A 494 9.62 -10.94 3.07
N MET A 495 9.74 -10.91 4.38
CA MET A 495 10.69 -10.03 5.04
C MET A 495 12.10 -10.61 4.85
N PRO A 496 13.09 -9.86 4.34
CA PRO A 496 14.46 -10.32 4.29
C PRO A 496 15.01 -10.55 5.71
N LEU A 497 16.24 -11.06 5.82
CA LEU A 497 16.95 -11.15 7.10
C LEU A 497 16.90 -9.79 7.81
N CYS A 498 16.39 -9.77 9.05
CA CYS A 498 16.11 -8.54 9.77
C CYS A 498 16.02 -8.78 11.30
N PRO A 499 16.79 -8.04 12.13
CA PRO A 499 17.88 -7.16 11.71
C PRO A 499 19.02 -7.95 11.03
N ASP A 500 19.80 -7.27 10.19
CA ASP A 500 21.02 -7.80 9.57
C ASP A 500 22.21 -6.88 9.93
N PRO A 501 22.64 -6.87 11.21
CA PRO A 501 23.62 -5.91 11.70
C PRO A 501 25.01 -6.19 11.13
N ASP A 502 25.66 -5.18 10.59
CA ASP A 502 27.04 -5.29 10.14
C ASP A 502 28.00 -5.27 11.34
N THR A 503 28.64 -6.41 11.59
CA THR A 503 29.55 -6.61 12.71
C THR A 503 30.82 -5.74 12.63
N ALA A 504 31.12 -5.14 11.48
CA ALA A 504 32.24 -4.23 11.30
C ALA A 504 31.92 -2.76 11.63
N LEU A 505 30.66 -2.45 11.97
CA LEU A 505 30.28 -1.14 12.49
C LEU A 505 30.65 -0.98 13.97
N ASP A 506 30.70 0.26 14.43
CA ASP A 506 30.90 0.57 15.85
C ASP A 506 29.57 0.48 16.62
N TRP A 507 29.54 -0.41 17.61
CA TRP A 507 28.38 -0.70 18.47
C TRP A 507 28.64 -0.41 19.96
N THR A 508 29.74 0.28 20.27
CA THR A 508 30.22 0.47 21.65
C THR A 508 29.48 1.53 22.45
#